data_AF-A0A0N4Y3P9-F1
#
_entry.id   AF-A0A0N4Y3P9-F1
#
_cell.length_a   1.000
_cell.length_b   1.000
_cell.length_c   1.000
_cell.angle_alpha   90.00
_cell.angle_beta   90.00
_cell.angle_gamma   90.00
#
_symmetry.space_group_name_H-M   'P 1'
#
loop_
_entity.id
_entity.type
_entity.pdbx_description
1 polymer ?
#
loop_
_entity_poly.entity_id
_entity_poly.type
_entity_poly.pdbx_seq_one_letter_code
_entity_poly.pdbx_strand_id
1 'polypeptide(L)'
;MEYRQRLAGKRPKSAILWNVYLEKCVDDATMTSDEFRAVCNKALQSVNADEAYPIWKHAIDYSILHAPSETEQVFKDALKYANAMVASRIKILFVDYLNELFNEGKLSAENLRKRIVKLVDGKPNSAEFYCSLYKKEMARPEPDHKFAGLVIRTAVSEQDAASVEAVILYGMWALAHDPAQFHVVYQAGLKLFKGAELDEFMTSWTHMVQGVASDAIDEEDRCQKCDPTENKGDDRKENTGPDKAPEAEAECLCGGGHTRKSTKTKKRERNTEKTDSDVPKKKMKSPKKRRMSKQSKLSSPEKVVSEV
;
A
#
# COMPACT_ATOMS: atom_id res chain seq x y z
N MET A 1 -42.23 -4.14 -18.68
CA MET A 1 -40.90 -4.40 -19.29
C MET A 1 -40.54 -3.44 -20.42
N GLU A 2 -41.49 -2.82 -21.13
CA GLU A 2 -41.22 -1.98 -22.32
C GLU A 2 -40.53 -0.63 -22.06
N TYR A 3 -40.60 -0.07 -20.85
CA TYR A 3 -39.91 1.17 -20.51
C TYR A 3 -38.38 1.01 -20.43
N ARG A 4 -37.90 -0.22 -20.11
CA ARG A 4 -36.46 -0.56 -20.04
C ARG A 4 -35.81 -0.63 -21.43
N GLN A 5 -36.53 -1.10 -22.44
CA GLN A 5 -36.04 -1.14 -23.82
C GLN A 5 -36.07 0.25 -24.50
N ARG A 6 -37.00 1.15 -24.13
CA ARG A 6 -37.04 2.51 -24.68
C ARG A 6 -35.88 3.40 -24.23
N LEU A 7 -35.38 3.25 -23.00
CA LEU A 7 -34.14 3.93 -22.56
C LEU A 7 -32.88 3.32 -23.21
N ALA A 8 -32.93 2.08 -23.68
CA ALA A 8 -31.82 1.44 -24.40
C ALA A 8 -31.58 2.04 -25.80
N GLY A 9 -32.55 2.77 -26.35
CA GLY A 9 -32.42 3.49 -27.64
C GLY A 9 -31.58 4.77 -27.56
N LYS A 10 -31.58 5.44 -26.40
CA LYS A 10 -30.66 6.54 -26.07
C LYS A 10 -29.83 6.13 -24.86
N ARG A 11 -28.77 5.37 -25.14
CA ARG A 11 -27.94 4.75 -24.10
C ARG A 11 -27.38 5.82 -23.16
N PRO A 12 -27.43 5.59 -21.84
CA PRO A 12 -26.90 6.54 -20.89
C PRO A 12 -25.38 6.63 -21.07
N LYS A 13 -24.89 7.86 -21.26
CA LYS A 13 -23.45 8.18 -21.17
C LYS A 13 -22.96 8.29 -19.72
N SER A 14 -23.88 8.11 -18.76
CA SER A 14 -23.65 8.28 -17.33
C SER A 14 -23.28 6.96 -16.69
N ALA A 15 -22.14 6.92 -16.00
CA ALA A 15 -21.72 5.76 -15.22
C ALA A 15 -22.71 5.40 -14.10
N ILE A 16 -23.41 6.40 -13.52
CA ILE A 16 -24.40 6.18 -12.46
C ILE A 16 -25.55 5.31 -12.95
N LEU A 17 -26.08 5.61 -14.15
CA LEU A 17 -27.18 4.84 -14.72
C LEU A 17 -26.75 3.41 -15.08
N TRP A 18 -25.51 3.23 -15.55
CA TRP A 18 -24.94 1.91 -15.75
C TRP A 18 -24.71 1.16 -14.45
N ASN A 19 -24.27 1.83 -13.39
CA ASN A 19 -24.08 1.23 -12.07
C ASN A 19 -25.38 0.62 -11.55
N VAL A 20 -26.48 1.39 -11.56
CA VAL A 20 -27.80 0.93 -11.12
C VAL A 20 -28.34 -0.19 -12.02
N TYR A 21 -28.03 -0.15 -13.31
CA TYR A 21 -28.44 -1.20 -14.23
C TYR A 21 -27.68 -2.51 -13.98
N LEU A 22 -26.36 -2.43 -13.81
CA LEU A 22 -25.49 -3.58 -13.55
C LEU A 22 -25.86 -4.27 -12.22
N GLU A 23 -26.13 -3.50 -11.16
CA GLU A 23 -26.62 -4.04 -9.88
C GLU A 23 -27.84 -4.94 -10.08
N LYS A 24 -28.82 -4.49 -10.89
CA LYS A 24 -30.02 -5.29 -11.18
C LYS A 24 -29.75 -6.51 -12.06
N CYS A 25 -28.69 -6.47 -12.88
CA CYS A 25 -28.28 -7.61 -13.69
C CYS A 25 -27.57 -8.68 -12.85
N VAL A 26 -26.87 -8.29 -11.78
CA VAL A 26 -26.27 -9.25 -10.83
C VAL A 26 -27.35 -10.09 -10.15
N ASP A 27 -28.50 -9.49 -9.82
CA ASP A 27 -29.64 -10.19 -9.20
C ASP A 27 -30.44 -11.07 -10.18
N ASP A 28 -30.15 -11.00 -11.49
CA ASP A 28 -30.87 -11.76 -12.51
C ASP A 28 -30.27 -13.18 -12.65
N ALA A 29 -30.91 -14.15 -12.01
CA ALA A 29 -30.51 -15.55 -12.03
C ALA A 29 -30.50 -16.21 -13.43
N THR A 30 -31.11 -15.56 -14.43
CA THR A 30 -31.14 -16.07 -15.81
C THR A 30 -29.94 -15.63 -16.65
N MET A 31 -29.20 -14.62 -16.19
CA MET A 31 -28.07 -14.05 -16.92
C MET A 31 -26.81 -14.91 -16.76
N THR A 32 -26.22 -15.29 -17.88
CA THR A 32 -24.93 -16.01 -17.90
C THR A 32 -23.74 -15.08 -17.72
N SER A 33 -22.58 -15.64 -17.34
CA SER A 33 -21.34 -14.88 -17.17
C SER A 33 -20.90 -14.13 -18.45
N ASP A 34 -21.05 -14.77 -19.61
CA ASP A 34 -20.70 -14.15 -20.89
C ASP A 34 -21.64 -13.00 -21.26
N GLU A 35 -22.94 -13.13 -20.95
CA GLU A 35 -23.91 -12.06 -21.16
C GLU A 35 -23.62 -10.88 -20.23
N PHE A 36 -23.34 -11.13 -18.95
CA PHE A 36 -23.00 -10.07 -18.01
C PHE A 36 -21.72 -9.34 -18.44
N ARG A 37 -20.69 -10.09 -18.84
CA ARG A 37 -19.45 -9.53 -19.42
C ARG A 37 -19.72 -8.68 -20.65
N ALA A 38 -20.60 -9.11 -21.55
CA ALA A 38 -20.97 -8.34 -22.73
C ALA A 38 -21.68 -7.02 -22.34
N VAL A 39 -22.52 -7.03 -21.31
CA VAL A 39 -23.15 -5.84 -20.75
C VAL A 39 -22.11 -4.89 -20.15
N CYS A 40 -21.16 -5.38 -19.35
CA CYS A 40 -20.06 -4.57 -18.81
C CYS A 40 -19.22 -3.93 -19.92
N ASN A 41 -18.82 -4.70 -20.94
CA ASN A 41 -18.04 -4.18 -22.07
C ASN A 41 -18.78 -3.08 -22.82
N LYS A 42 -20.09 -3.23 -23.01
CA LYS A 42 -20.95 -2.22 -23.62
C LYS A 42 -21.04 -0.96 -22.75
N ALA A 43 -21.12 -1.10 -21.43
CA ALA A 43 -21.11 0.02 -20.50
C ALA A 43 -19.78 0.79 -20.58
N LEU A 44 -18.65 0.08 -20.53
CA LEU A 44 -17.30 0.65 -20.64
C LEU A 44 -17.09 1.46 -21.93
N GLN A 45 -17.66 1.03 -23.05
CA GLN A 45 -17.59 1.76 -24.33
C GLN A 45 -18.42 3.05 -24.34
N SER A 46 -19.32 3.23 -23.39
CA SER A 46 -20.30 4.32 -23.40
C SER A 46 -20.10 5.39 -22.33
N VAL A 47 -19.24 5.12 -21.34
CA VAL A 47 -18.92 6.04 -20.24
C VAL A 47 -17.54 6.66 -20.42
N ASN A 48 -17.28 7.76 -19.70
CA ASN A 48 -15.93 8.29 -19.58
C ASN A 48 -15.03 7.26 -18.84
N ALA A 49 -13.78 7.12 -19.29
CA ALA A 49 -12.79 6.24 -18.68
C ALA A 49 -12.56 6.57 -17.19
N ASP A 50 -12.64 7.84 -16.80
CA ASP A 50 -12.49 8.26 -15.39
C ASP A 50 -13.64 7.76 -14.50
N GLU A 51 -14.80 7.53 -15.09
CA GLU A 51 -16.01 7.07 -14.39
C GLU A 51 -16.21 5.55 -14.51
N ALA A 52 -15.26 4.83 -15.13
CA ALA A 52 -15.40 3.41 -15.44
C ALA A 52 -15.24 2.48 -14.22
N TYR A 53 -14.74 3.00 -13.09
CA TYR A 53 -14.44 2.19 -11.91
C TYR A 53 -15.64 1.34 -11.40
N PRO A 54 -16.86 1.87 -11.24
CA PRO A 54 -17.99 1.07 -10.75
C PRO A 54 -18.32 -0.10 -11.67
N ILE A 55 -18.14 0.07 -12.99
CA ILE A 55 -18.39 -1.01 -13.96
C ILE A 55 -17.36 -2.12 -13.81
N TRP A 56 -16.07 -1.78 -13.64
CA TRP A 56 -15.03 -2.76 -13.36
C TRP A 56 -15.26 -3.49 -12.04
N LYS A 57 -15.67 -2.77 -11.00
CA LYS A 57 -16.03 -3.36 -9.71
C LYS A 57 -17.14 -4.41 -9.87
N HIS A 58 -18.22 -4.09 -10.58
CA HIS A 58 -19.30 -5.05 -10.85
C HIS A 58 -18.82 -6.27 -11.64
N ALA A 59 -17.99 -6.08 -12.66
CA ALA A 59 -17.42 -7.20 -13.42
C ALA A 59 -16.58 -8.14 -12.53
N ILE A 60 -15.79 -7.57 -11.62
CA ILE A 60 -14.98 -8.31 -10.66
C ILE A 60 -15.87 -9.04 -9.65
N ASP A 61 -16.79 -8.34 -9.00
CA ASP A 61 -17.69 -8.91 -7.98
C ASP A 61 -18.52 -10.07 -8.57
N TYR A 62 -19.08 -9.87 -9.77
CA TYR A 62 -19.82 -10.92 -10.46
C TYR A 62 -18.91 -12.12 -10.77
N SER A 63 -17.67 -11.90 -11.22
CA SER A 63 -16.73 -13.00 -11.50
C SER A 63 -16.39 -13.80 -10.24
N ILE A 64 -16.24 -13.14 -9.09
CA ILE A 64 -15.95 -13.82 -7.81
C ILE A 64 -17.06 -14.81 -7.46
N LEU A 65 -18.32 -14.41 -7.69
CA LEU A 65 -19.50 -15.21 -7.33
C LEU A 65 -19.82 -16.30 -8.36
N HIS A 66 -19.71 -16.00 -9.66
CA HIS A 66 -20.24 -16.85 -10.73
C HIS A 66 -19.16 -17.53 -11.59
N ALA A 67 -17.93 -17.03 -11.58
CA ALA A 67 -16.84 -17.53 -12.41
C ALA A 67 -15.46 -17.40 -11.71
N PRO A 68 -15.24 -18.02 -10.53
CA PRO A 68 -14.05 -17.80 -9.71
C PRO A 68 -12.74 -18.17 -10.40
N SER A 69 -12.77 -19.10 -11.35
CA SER A 69 -11.60 -19.47 -12.18
C SER A 69 -11.16 -18.35 -13.12
N GLU A 70 -12.02 -17.37 -13.40
CA GLU A 70 -11.79 -16.27 -14.34
C GLU A 70 -11.50 -14.94 -13.63
N THR A 71 -11.78 -14.83 -12.32
CA THR A 71 -11.66 -13.60 -11.54
C THR A 71 -10.30 -12.91 -11.69
N GLU A 72 -9.20 -13.64 -11.57
CA GLU A 72 -7.87 -13.05 -11.73
C GLU A 72 -7.61 -12.55 -13.15
N GLN A 73 -8.23 -13.17 -14.17
CA GLN A 73 -8.15 -12.68 -15.54
C GLN A 73 -8.93 -11.37 -15.69
N VAL A 74 -10.11 -11.26 -15.08
CA VAL A 74 -10.89 -10.02 -15.06
C VAL A 74 -10.12 -8.89 -14.39
N PHE A 75 -9.41 -9.15 -13.27
CA PHE A 75 -8.51 -8.17 -12.67
C PHE A 75 -7.40 -7.71 -13.62
N LYS A 76 -6.75 -8.66 -14.32
CA LYS A 76 -5.68 -8.34 -15.29
C LYS A 76 -6.20 -7.49 -16.44
N ASP A 77 -7.38 -7.81 -16.97
CA ASP A 77 -8.01 -7.05 -18.03
C ASP A 77 -8.39 -5.64 -17.54
N ALA A 78 -8.97 -5.54 -16.35
CA ALA A 78 -9.28 -4.26 -15.72
C ALA A 78 -8.02 -3.37 -15.57
N LEU A 79 -6.91 -3.93 -15.07
CA LEU A 79 -5.64 -3.21 -14.95
C LEU A 79 -5.01 -2.83 -16.30
N LYS A 80 -5.27 -3.61 -17.35
CA LYS A 80 -4.74 -3.36 -18.70
C LYS A 80 -5.50 -2.27 -19.45
N TYR A 81 -6.82 -2.20 -19.26
CA TYR A 81 -7.70 -1.34 -20.05
C TYR A 81 -8.19 -0.10 -19.30
N ALA A 82 -8.12 -0.08 -17.96
CA ALA A 82 -8.42 1.11 -17.18
C ALA A 82 -7.34 2.20 -17.33
N ASN A 83 -7.74 3.45 -17.15
CA ASN A 83 -6.78 4.55 -17.02
C ASN A 83 -6.09 4.53 -15.65
N ALA A 84 -5.13 5.44 -15.44
CA ALA A 84 -4.32 5.47 -14.23
C ALA A 84 -5.12 5.57 -12.92
N MET A 85 -6.10 6.46 -12.89
CA MET A 85 -6.95 6.69 -11.72
C MET A 85 -7.76 5.45 -11.35
N VAL A 86 -8.42 4.84 -12.34
CA VAL A 86 -9.26 3.66 -12.13
C VAL A 86 -8.39 2.42 -11.84
N ALA A 87 -7.25 2.26 -12.52
CA ALA A 87 -6.32 1.17 -12.28
C ALA A 87 -5.81 1.12 -10.85
N SER A 88 -5.52 2.28 -10.23
CA SER A 88 -5.10 2.30 -8.82
C SER A 88 -6.17 1.76 -7.88
N ARG A 89 -7.45 2.10 -8.11
CA ARG A 89 -8.55 1.60 -7.28
C ARG A 89 -8.78 0.10 -7.51
N ILE A 90 -8.63 -0.37 -8.76
CA ILE A 90 -8.66 -1.80 -9.09
C ILE A 90 -7.55 -2.57 -8.35
N LYS A 91 -6.35 -1.99 -8.21
CA LYS A 91 -5.28 -2.66 -7.44
C LYS A 91 -5.62 -2.82 -5.98
N ILE A 92 -6.26 -1.82 -5.36
CA ILE A 92 -6.72 -1.92 -3.97
C ILE A 92 -7.73 -3.07 -3.86
N LEU A 93 -8.73 -3.14 -4.76
CA LEU A 93 -9.67 -4.27 -4.80
C LEU A 93 -8.96 -5.61 -5.03
N PHE A 94 -7.92 -5.65 -5.85
CA PHE A 94 -7.18 -6.89 -6.08
C PHE A 94 -6.41 -7.32 -4.84
N VAL A 95 -5.83 -6.38 -4.10
CA VAL A 95 -5.23 -6.65 -2.80
C VAL A 95 -6.27 -7.17 -1.82
N ASP A 96 -7.47 -6.59 -1.77
CA ASP A 96 -8.56 -7.08 -0.92
C ASP A 96 -8.89 -8.53 -1.24
N TYR A 97 -9.14 -8.83 -2.51
CA TYR A 97 -9.38 -10.20 -2.98
C TYR A 97 -8.26 -11.18 -2.59
N LEU A 98 -6.99 -10.80 -2.79
CA LEU A 98 -5.86 -11.66 -2.42
C LEU A 98 -5.76 -11.88 -0.91
N ASN A 99 -6.14 -10.89 -0.09
CA ASN A 99 -6.20 -11.04 1.36
C ASN A 99 -7.33 -11.96 1.79
N GLU A 100 -8.51 -11.89 1.16
CA GLU A 100 -9.59 -12.85 1.42
C GLU A 100 -9.14 -14.28 1.13
N LEU A 101 -8.48 -14.51 -0.03
CA LEU A 101 -7.91 -15.84 -0.33
C LEU A 101 -6.88 -16.29 0.71
N PHE A 102 -6.10 -15.37 1.27
CA PHE A 102 -5.16 -15.68 2.34
C PHE A 102 -5.87 -16.03 3.65
N ASN A 103 -6.88 -15.26 4.03
CA ASN A 103 -7.69 -15.51 5.23
C ASN A 103 -8.44 -16.85 5.16
N GLU A 104 -8.88 -17.24 3.96
CA GLU A 104 -9.49 -18.54 3.68
C GLU A 104 -8.48 -19.69 3.60
N GLY A 105 -7.18 -19.44 3.77
CA GLY A 105 -6.12 -20.44 3.69
C GLY A 105 -5.82 -20.93 2.26
N LYS A 106 -6.39 -20.31 1.23
CA LYS A 106 -6.16 -20.64 -0.19
C LYS A 106 -4.85 -20.07 -0.73
N LEU A 107 -4.22 -19.16 0.01
CA LEU A 107 -2.98 -18.50 -0.36
C LEU A 107 -2.02 -18.43 0.83
N SER A 108 -0.74 -18.75 0.63
CA SER A 108 0.29 -18.58 1.67
C SER A 108 0.75 -17.12 1.77
N ALA A 109 1.31 -16.72 2.91
CA ALA A 109 1.84 -15.37 3.11
C ALA A 109 2.92 -14.99 2.08
N GLU A 110 3.81 -15.93 1.76
CA GLU A 110 4.84 -15.74 0.73
C GLU A 110 4.23 -15.49 -0.66
N ASN A 111 3.24 -16.31 -1.05
CA ASN A 111 2.58 -16.17 -2.35
C ASN A 111 1.75 -14.89 -2.43
N LEU A 112 1.11 -14.48 -1.34
CA LEU A 112 0.42 -13.20 -1.24
C LEU A 112 1.38 -12.04 -1.48
N ARG A 113 2.47 -11.96 -0.73
CA ARG A 113 3.46 -10.89 -0.88
C ARG A 113 4.07 -10.87 -2.28
N LYS A 114 4.41 -12.04 -2.84
CA LYS A 114 4.91 -12.15 -4.22
C LYS A 114 3.93 -11.58 -5.25
N ARG A 115 2.62 -11.81 -5.07
CA ARG A 115 1.58 -11.25 -5.95
C ARG A 115 1.41 -9.74 -5.74
N ILE A 116 1.46 -9.27 -4.50
CA ILE A 116 1.41 -7.84 -4.19
C ILE A 116 2.61 -7.10 -4.80
N VAL A 117 3.83 -7.64 -4.69
CA VAL A 117 5.03 -7.04 -5.30
C VAL A 117 4.85 -6.86 -6.80
N LYS A 118 4.27 -7.86 -7.50
CA LYS A 118 3.95 -7.71 -8.94
C LYS A 118 2.97 -6.57 -9.21
N LEU A 119 2.03 -6.30 -8.31
CA LEU A 119 1.10 -5.16 -8.44
C LEU A 119 1.80 -3.83 -8.19
N VAL A 120 2.75 -3.78 -7.24
CA VAL A 120 3.61 -2.62 -6.98
C VAL A 120 4.53 -2.31 -8.16
N ASP A 121 5.07 -3.34 -8.81
CA ASP A 121 5.96 -3.19 -9.97
C ASP A 121 5.20 -2.69 -11.22
N GLY A 122 3.93 -3.06 -11.36
CA GLY A 122 3.09 -2.57 -12.46
C GLY A 122 2.69 -1.12 -12.20
N LYS A 123 3.05 -0.15 -13.04
CA LYS A 123 2.58 1.24 -12.92
C LYS A 123 1.22 1.45 -13.61
N PRO A 124 0.42 2.45 -13.20
CA PRO A 124 0.67 3.48 -12.18
C PRO A 124 0.21 3.09 -10.77
N ASN A 125 0.86 3.64 -9.74
CA ASN A 125 0.49 3.46 -8.33
C ASN A 125 0.08 4.81 -7.74
N SER A 126 -0.92 4.82 -6.87
CA SER A 126 -1.25 6.00 -6.07
C SER A 126 -0.72 5.88 -4.65
N ALA A 127 -0.65 7.01 -3.95
CA ALA A 127 -0.40 7.04 -2.52
C ALA A 127 -1.39 6.16 -1.73
N GLU A 128 -2.68 6.24 -2.08
CA GLU A 128 -3.76 5.46 -1.43
C GLU A 128 -3.50 3.95 -1.53
N PHE A 129 -3.01 3.47 -2.67
CA PHE A 129 -2.65 2.07 -2.85
C PHE A 129 -1.53 1.63 -1.90
N TYR A 130 -0.45 2.41 -1.79
CA TYR A 130 0.65 2.10 -0.88
C TYR A 130 0.25 2.19 0.59
N CYS A 131 -0.48 3.24 0.98
CA CYS A 131 -0.98 3.41 2.35
C CYS A 131 -1.89 2.24 2.73
N SER A 132 -2.78 1.81 1.83
CA SER A 132 -3.67 0.67 2.05
C SER A 132 -2.88 -0.64 2.24
N LEU A 133 -1.86 -0.87 1.42
CA LEU A 133 -0.98 -2.03 1.55
C LEU A 133 -0.24 -2.05 2.89
N TYR A 134 0.34 -0.92 3.27
CA TYR A 134 1.05 -0.78 4.54
C TYR A 134 0.12 -1.08 5.72
N LYS A 135 -1.04 -0.43 5.78
CA LYS A 135 -2.02 -0.62 6.87
C LYS A 135 -2.48 -2.07 6.98
N LYS A 136 -2.77 -2.73 5.84
CA LYS A 136 -3.17 -4.14 5.82
C LYS A 136 -2.07 -5.08 6.31
N GLU A 137 -0.81 -4.84 5.94
CA GLU A 137 0.30 -5.65 6.44
C GLU A 137 0.51 -5.47 7.95
N MET A 138 0.47 -4.21 8.42
CA MET A 138 0.65 -3.88 9.84
C MET A 138 -0.51 -4.33 10.72
N ALA A 139 -1.70 -4.54 10.16
CA ALA A 139 -2.86 -5.06 10.88
C ALA A 139 -2.89 -6.60 10.99
N ARG A 140 -1.92 -7.32 10.40
CA ARG A 140 -1.85 -8.78 10.52
C ARG A 140 -1.45 -9.22 11.94
N PRO A 141 -1.84 -10.42 12.39
CA PRO A 141 -1.32 -11.00 13.63
C PRO A 141 0.21 -11.12 13.65
N GLU A 142 0.80 -11.42 12.49
CA GLU A 142 2.25 -11.52 12.29
C GLU A 142 2.68 -10.60 11.12
N PRO A 143 2.86 -9.30 11.36
CA PRO A 143 3.28 -8.36 10.32
C PRO A 143 4.71 -8.64 9.85
N ASP A 144 4.97 -8.53 8.55
CA ASP A 144 6.34 -8.40 8.05
C ASP A 144 6.72 -6.93 7.94
N HIS A 145 7.37 -6.46 8.98
CA HIS A 145 7.86 -5.09 9.07
C HIS A 145 8.86 -4.74 7.97
N LYS A 146 9.62 -5.71 7.41
CA LYS A 146 10.52 -5.43 6.29
C LYS A 146 9.73 -5.17 5.01
N PHE A 147 8.72 -5.99 4.76
CA PHE A 147 7.82 -5.80 3.62
C PHE A 147 7.02 -4.50 3.75
N ALA A 148 6.43 -4.22 4.91
CA ALA A 148 5.72 -2.96 5.17
C ALA A 148 6.64 -1.74 4.95
N GLY A 149 7.88 -1.81 5.47
CA GLY A 149 8.90 -0.79 5.27
C GLY A 149 9.29 -0.59 3.81
N LEU A 150 9.37 -1.67 3.02
CA LEU A 150 9.63 -1.60 1.58
C LEU A 150 8.48 -0.87 0.85
N VAL A 151 7.23 -1.26 1.12
CA VAL A 151 6.03 -0.69 0.50
C VAL A 151 5.97 0.81 0.75
N ILE A 152 6.07 1.24 2.01
CA ILE A 152 5.89 2.66 2.35
C ILE A 152 7.08 3.52 1.92
N ARG A 153 8.31 2.98 1.98
CA ARG A 153 9.50 3.66 1.43
C ARG A 153 9.40 3.87 -0.07
N THR A 154 8.84 2.90 -0.79
CA THR A 154 8.61 3.01 -2.23
C THR A 154 7.62 4.14 -2.52
N ALA A 155 6.54 4.25 -1.73
CA ALA A 155 5.55 5.32 -1.86
C ALA A 155 6.17 6.71 -1.76
N VAL A 156 7.02 6.94 -0.74
CA VAL A 156 7.68 8.23 -0.50
C VAL A 156 8.75 8.54 -1.56
N SER A 157 9.34 7.50 -2.17
CA SER A 157 10.38 7.67 -3.20
C SER A 157 9.81 7.91 -4.59
N GLU A 158 8.55 7.56 -4.83
CA GLU A 158 7.87 7.73 -6.11
C GLU A 158 7.15 9.07 -6.17
N GLN A 159 7.61 9.95 -7.06
CA GLN A 159 7.18 11.36 -7.11
C GLN A 159 5.66 11.54 -7.24
N ASP A 160 4.99 10.67 -8.02
CA ASP A 160 3.55 10.75 -8.26
C ASP A 160 2.71 9.97 -7.22
N ALA A 161 3.34 9.35 -6.23
CA ALA A 161 2.68 8.55 -5.20
C ALA A 161 3.02 8.99 -3.76
N ALA A 162 3.82 10.04 -3.59
CA ALA A 162 4.09 10.61 -2.28
C ALA A 162 2.89 11.43 -1.79
N SER A 163 2.37 11.11 -0.60
CA SER A 163 1.37 11.89 0.12
C SER A 163 1.84 12.16 1.55
N VAL A 164 1.24 13.16 2.21
CA VAL A 164 1.51 13.46 3.62
C VAL A 164 1.33 12.19 4.46
N GLU A 165 0.20 11.50 4.28
CA GLU A 165 -0.09 10.24 4.96
C GLU A 165 1.02 9.19 4.75
N ALA A 166 1.51 9.00 3.52
CA ALA A 166 2.56 8.01 3.24
C ALA A 166 3.87 8.34 3.98
N VAL A 167 4.22 9.63 4.07
CA VAL A 167 5.41 10.09 4.81
C VAL A 167 5.23 9.90 6.32
N ILE A 168 4.03 10.18 6.85
CA ILE A 168 3.73 9.95 8.27
C ILE A 168 3.80 8.47 8.63
N LEU A 169 3.18 7.59 7.81
CA LEU A 169 3.26 6.14 8.00
C LEU A 169 4.71 5.65 7.93
N TYR A 170 5.54 6.21 7.03
CA TYR A 170 6.95 5.88 6.98
C TYR A 170 7.72 6.38 8.22
N GLY A 171 7.36 7.55 8.75
CA GLY A 171 7.89 8.09 10.00
C GLY A 171 7.59 7.17 11.19
N MET A 172 6.34 6.73 11.32
CA MET A 172 5.93 5.76 12.35
C MET A 172 6.70 4.45 12.24
N TRP A 173 6.81 3.90 11.03
CA TRP A 173 7.59 2.69 10.77
C TRP A 173 9.07 2.87 11.16
N ALA A 174 9.67 4.00 10.79
CA ALA A 174 11.07 4.30 11.09
C ALA A 174 11.30 4.43 12.61
N LEU A 175 10.40 5.08 13.36
CA LEU A 175 10.51 5.14 14.82
C LEU A 175 10.56 3.76 15.46
N ALA A 176 9.69 2.85 15.03
CA ALA A 176 9.56 1.53 15.62
C ALA A 176 10.67 0.54 15.16
N HIS A 177 11.12 0.64 13.91
CA HIS A 177 11.90 -0.43 13.28
C HIS A 177 13.23 0.01 12.65
N ASP A 178 13.41 1.30 12.34
CA ASP A 178 14.64 1.83 11.75
C ASP A 178 14.89 3.30 12.17
N PRO A 179 15.19 3.56 13.46
CA PRO A 179 15.26 4.94 13.98
C PRO A 179 16.32 5.80 13.29
N ALA A 180 17.35 5.15 12.71
CA ALA A 180 18.36 5.83 11.92
C ALA A 180 17.77 6.52 10.67
N GLN A 181 16.67 6.03 10.12
CA GLN A 181 15.98 6.66 8.99
C GLN A 181 14.99 7.74 9.40
N PHE A 182 14.60 7.85 10.68
CA PHE A 182 13.52 8.76 11.09
C PHE A 182 13.77 10.22 10.68
N HIS A 183 14.97 10.73 10.92
CA HIS A 183 15.37 12.08 10.49
C HIS A 183 15.41 12.22 8.96
N VAL A 184 15.74 11.16 8.22
CA VAL A 184 15.75 11.15 6.75
C VAL A 184 14.32 11.29 6.22
N VAL A 185 13.35 10.60 6.84
CA VAL A 185 11.93 10.70 6.46
C VAL A 185 11.42 12.12 6.68
N TYR A 186 11.74 12.74 7.81
CA TYR A 186 11.37 14.13 8.08
C TYR A 186 11.90 15.08 6.99
N GLN A 187 13.19 14.96 6.66
CA GLN A 187 13.83 15.78 5.63
C GLN A 187 13.25 15.52 4.23
N ALA A 188 12.79 14.29 3.95
CA ALA A 188 12.08 13.99 2.71
C ALA A 188 10.72 14.71 2.67
N GLY A 189 9.93 14.67 3.75
CA GLY A 189 8.65 15.39 3.85
C GLY A 189 8.80 16.89 3.62
N LEU A 190 9.79 17.53 4.25
CA LEU A 190 10.09 18.97 4.04
C LEU A 190 10.43 19.34 2.59
N LYS A 191 10.97 18.39 1.81
CA LYS A 191 11.32 18.62 0.40
C LYS A 191 10.16 18.33 -0.55
N LEU A 192 9.30 17.38 -0.19
CA LEU A 192 8.19 16.91 -1.02
C LEU A 192 7.02 17.91 -1.02
N PHE A 193 6.72 18.51 0.13
CA PHE A 193 5.52 19.34 0.29
C PHE A 193 5.81 20.84 0.30
N LYS A 194 4.82 21.63 -0.13
CA LYS A 194 4.86 23.10 -0.13
C LYS A 194 3.48 23.68 0.20
N GLY A 195 3.45 24.90 0.72
CA GLY A 195 2.19 25.59 1.04
C GLY A 195 1.35 24.77 2.02
N ALA A 196 0.04 24.62 1.74
CA ALA A 196 -0.90 23.95 2.62
C ALA A 196 -0.52 22.48 2.93
N GLU A 197 0.05 21.74 1.98
CA GLU A 197 0.49 20.35 2.21
C GLU A 197 1.68 20.28 3.18
N LEU A 198 2.55 21.31 3.17
CA LEU A 198 3.67 21.39 4.11
C LEU A 198 3.15 21.66 5.53
N ASP A 199 2.16 22.53 5.67
CA ASP A 199 1.54 22.82 6.97
C ASP A 199 0.82 21.58 7.53
N GLU A 200 0.11 20.84 6.67
CA GLU A 200 -0.52 19.57 7.03
C GLU A 200 0.52 18.53 7.47
N PHE A 201 1.62 18.41 6.73
CA PHE A 201 2.73 17.53 7.09
C PHE A 201 3.34 17.90 8.45
N MET A 202 3.65 19.18 8.67
CA MET A 202 4.24 19.64 9.94
C MET A 202 3.32 19.39 11.13
N THR A 203 2.01 19.59 10.94
CA THR A 203 0.99 19.32 11.95
C THR A 203 0.93 17.82 12.26
N SER A 204 0.82 16.98 11.22
CA SER A 204 0.72 15.53 11.37
C SER A 204 1.99 14.92 11.94
N TRP A 205 3.16 15.45 11.56
CA TRP A 205 4.46 14.99 12.07
C TRP A 205 4.61 15.30 13.56
N THR A 206 4.27 16.53 13.96
CA THR A 206 4.28 16.95 15.37
C THR A 206 3.36 16.07 16.21
N HIS A 207 2.11 15.86 15.76
CA HIS A 207 1.15 15.00 16.43
C HIS A 207 1.68 13.56 16.61
N MET A 208 2.26 12.99 15.55
CA MET A 208 2.86 11.65 15.62
C MET A 208 3.97 11.57 16.68
N VAL A 209 4.92 12.51 16.69
CA VAL A 209 6.03 12.52 17.65
C VAL A 209 5.54 12.69 19.08
N GLN A 210 4.57 13.59 19.30
CA GLN A 210 3.98 13.82 20.61
C GLN A 210 3.20 12.61 21.13
N GLY A 211 2.49 11.90 20.24
CA GLY A 211 1.79 10.67 20.59
C GLY A 211 2.74 9.61 21.12
N VAL A 212 3.82 9.33 20.38
CA VAL A 212 4.83 8.34 20.78
C VAL A 212 5.52 8.72 22.10
N ALA A 213 5.79 10.02 22.31
CA ALA A 213 6.37 10.48 23.57
C ALA A 213 5.42 10.31 24.76
N SER A 214 4.12 10.48 24.56
CA SER A 214 3.11 10.32 25.62
C SER A 214 2.94 8.85 26.01
N ASP A 215 2.88 7.95 25.02
CA ASP A 215 2.77 6.51 25.25
C ASP A 215 3.94 5.96 26.08
N ALA A 216 5.15 6.47 25.84
CA ALA A 216 6.35 6.07 26.59
C ALA A 216 6.28 6.48 28.07
N ILE A 217 5.69 7.64 28.40
CA ILE A 217 5.55 8.11 29.78
C ILE A 217 4.50 7.27 30.53
N ASP A 218 3.39 6.94 29.86
CA ASP A 218 2.29 6.14 30.45
C ASP A 218 2.69 4.68 30.74
N GLU A 219 3.67 4.13 30.00
CA GLU A 219 4.24 2.81 30.27
C GLU A 219 5.16 2.81 31.51
N GLU A 220 5.96 3.87 31.71
CA GLU A 220 6.84 4.01 32.87
C GLU A 220 6.05 4.15 34.18
N ASP A 221 4.98 4.94 34.18
CA ASP A 221 4.12 5.17 35.36
C ASP A 221 3.33 3.92 35.79
N ARG A 222 3.02 3.02 34.83
CA ARG A 222 2.36 1.74 35.13
C ARG A 222 3.30 0.73 35.76
N CYS A 223 4.58 0.76 35.42
CA CYS A 223 5.59 -0.16 35.95
C CYS A 223 6.00 0.18 37.40
N GLN A 224 5.95 1.47 37.78
CA GLN A 224 6.35 1.93 39.12
C GLN A 224 5.32 1.68 40.24
N LYS A 225 4.08 1.28 39.92
CA LYS A 225 3.03 1.00 40.93
C LYS A 225 3.08 -0.41 41.53
N CYS A 226 4.09 -1.21 41.19
CA CYS A 226 4.22 -2.60 41.65
C CYS A 226 5.21 -2.79 42.81
N ASP A 227 5.74 -1.72 43.41
CA ASP A 227 6.68 -1.81 44.54
C ASP A 227 5.97 -1.40 45.86
N PRO A 228 5.33 -2.33 46.59
CA PRO A 228 4.86 -2.05 47.94
C PRO A 228 6.07 -2.03 48.85
N THR A 229 6.69 -0.86 49.03
CA THR A 229 7.65 -0.68 50.11
C THR A 229 6.90 -0.81 51.42
N GLU A 230 7.01 -1.99 52.05
CA GLU A 230 6.53 -2.27 53.40
C GLU A 230 7.06 -1.22 54.36
N ASN A 231 6.16 -0.38 54.84
CA ASN A 231 6.36 0.53 55.94
C ASN A 231 6.37 -0.32 57.24
N LYS A 232 7.49 -0.95 57.57
CA LYS A 232 7.68 -1.62 58.87
C LYS A 232 8.06 -0.56 59.91
N GLY A 233 7.04 -0.12 60.64
CA GLY A 233 7.22 0.50 61.95
C GLY A 233 7.87 -0.50 62.90
N ASP A 234 8.96 -0.06 63.53
CA ASP A 234 9.71 -0.81 64.52
C ASP A 234 9.13 -0.52 65.91
N ASP A 235 8.21 -1.38 66.34
CA ASP A 235 7.75 -1.51 67.73
C ASP A 235 8.13 -2.91 68.25
N ARG A 236 9.24 -2.95 69.00
CA ARG A 236 9.34 -3.54 70.35
C ARG A 236 8.92 -5.02 70.58
N LYS A 237 9.94 -5.82 70.97
CA LYS A 237 10.00 -6.88 72.03
C LYS A 237 9.76 -8.37 71.73
N GLU A 238 10.73 -9.15 72.25
CA GLU A 238 10.67 -10.44 72.98
C GLU A 238 10.23 -11.76 72.29
N ASN A 239 11.26 -12.59 72.04
CA ASN A 239 11.48 -13.95 72.55
C ASN A 239 10.51 -15.13 72.27
N THR A 240 11.13 -16.14 71.63
CA THR A 240 11.10 -17.60 71.88
C THR A 240 9.91 -18.45 71.43
N GLY A 241 10.21 -19.42 70.55
CA GLY A 241 9.47 -20.68 70.38
C GLY A 241 9.49 -21.21 68.95
N PRO A 242 10.10 -22.38 68.66
CA PRO A 242 10.11 -22.97 67.33
C PRO A 242 8.93 -23.94 67.15
N ASP A 243 8.27 -23.90 66.00
CA ASP A 243 7.84 -25.13 65.30
C ASP A 243 7.10 -24.86 63.98
N LYS A 244 7.51 -25.64 62.97
CA LYS A 244 6.77 -26.13 61.79
C LYS A 244 6.62 -25.25 60.54
N ALA A 245 7.24 -25.78 59.49
CA ALA A 245 7.01 -25.59 58.05
C ALA A 245 5.56 -26.03 57.63
N PRO A 246 5.05 -25.80 56.40
CA PRO A 246 5.79 -25.78 55.13
C PRO A 246 5.57 -24.57 54.22
N GLU A 247 6.55 -24.41 53.32
CA GLU A 247 6.64 -23.51 52.20
C GLU A 247 5.46 -23.69 51.23
N ALA A 248 4.81 -22.58 50.88
CA ALA A 248 4.06 -22.42 49.66
C ALA A 248 4.82 -21.42 48.80
N GLU A 249 5.48 -21.93 47.75
CA GLU A 249 6.13 -21.16 46.72
C GLU A 249 5.09 -20.32 45.97
N ALA A 250 5.10 -19.01 46.19
CA ALA A 250 4.54 -18.05 45.25
C ALA A 250 5.70 -17.55 44.37
N GLU A 251 5.91 -18.24 43.24
CA GLU A 251 6.77 -17.76 42.16
C GLU A 251 6.18 -16.46 41.61
N CYS A 252 6.81 -15.33 41.96
CA CYS A 252 6.59 -14.06 41.29
C CYS A 252 7.36 -14.09 39.95
N LEU A 253 6.64 -14.34 38.84
CA LEU A 253 7.15 -14.27 37.48
C LEU A 253 7.26 -12.81 37.01
N CYS A 254 8.19 -12.06 37.59
CA CYS A 254 8.53 -10.71 37.14
C CYS A 254 10.04 -10.58 36.95
N GLY A 255 10.54 -11.07 35.81
CA GLY A 255 11.76 -10.50 35.20
C GLY A 255 12.84 -11.48 34.77
N GLY A 256 13.18 -11.41 33.48
CA GLY A 256 14.48 -11.84 32.93
C GLY A 256 14.35 -12.57 31.59
N GLY A 257 14.90 -12.11 30.47
CA GLY A 257 15.77 -10.97 30.28
C GLY A 257 16.16 -10.76 28.82
N HIS A 258 16.26 -9.50 28.44
CA HIS A 258 17.08 -9.08 27.31
C HIS A 258 18.56 -9.15 27.72
N THR A 259 19.30 -10.10 27.15
CA THR A 259 20.76 -10.08 27.23
C THR A 259 21.32 -8.98 26.32
N ARG A 260 21.66 -7.82 26.92
CA ARG A 260 22.66 -6.89 26.38
C ARG A 260 24.05 -7.45 26.71
N LYS A 261 24.83 -7.83 25.71
CA LYS A 261 26.28 -8.06 25.87
C LYS A 261 27.08 -6.84 25.43
N SER A 262 28.07 -6.54 26.24
CA SER A 262 28.91 -5.35 26.26
C SER A 262 29.90 -5.25 25.10
N THR A 263 30.27 -4.01 24.87
CA THR A 263 31.47 -3.49 24.21
C THR A 263 32.76 -4.31 24.36
N LYS A 264 33.55 -4.38 23.28
CA LYS A 264 35.01 -4.40 23.35
C LYS A 264 35.64 -3.68 22.16
N THR A 265 36.72 -2.99 22.48
CA THR A 265 37.36 -1.88 21.77
C THR A 265 38.49 -2.34 20.83
N LYS A 266 38.69 -1.61 19.73
CA LYS A 266 39.91 -1.40 18.91
C LYS A 266 40.64 -2.63 18.33
N LYS A 267 40.75 -2.66 16.99
CA LYS A 267 42.07 -2.64 16.34
C LYS A 267 42.03 -1.80 15.07
N ARG A 268 43.04 -0.94 14.97
CA ARG A 268 43.35 0.02 13.91
C ARG A 268 44.47 -0.62 13.10
N GLU A 269 44.28 -0.82 11.80
CA GLU A 269 45.37 -1.03 10.85
C GLU A 269 45.04 -0.25 9.57
N ARG A 270 46.09 0.38 9.04
CA ARG A 270 46.09 1.46 8.06
C ARG A 270 46.88 0.98 6.85
N ASN A 271 46.56 1.55 5.69
CA ASN A 271 47.29 1.53 4.41
C ASN A 271 47.07 0.25 3.58
N THR A 272 46.95 0.27 2.24
CA THR A 272 47.62 1.15 1.27
C THR A 272 46.86 1.17 -0.07
N GLU A 273 47.15 2.23 -0.80
CA GLU A 273 46.73 2.71 -2.12
C GLU A 273 47.19 1.83 -3.31
N LYS A 274 46.40 1.85 -4.41
CA LYS A 274 46.78 1.95 -5.85
C LYS A 274 46.05 1.00 -6.82
N THR A 275 45.33 1.66 -7.74
CA THR A 275 45.22 1.46 -9.19
C THR A 275 45.90 0.24 -9.82
N ASP A 276 45.17 -0.55 -10.62
CA ASP A 276 45.20 -0.36 -12.08
C ASP A 276 44.12 -1.15 -12.83
N SER A 277 43.74 -0.54 -13.95
CA SER A 277 42.86 -1.01 -15.03
C SER A 277 43.40 -2.22 -15.79
N ASP A 278 42.53 -3.10 -16.28
CA ASP A 278 42.35 -3.36 -17.72
C ASP A 278 41.32 -4.47 -18.01
N VAL A 279 40.92 -4.59 -19.30
CA VAL A 279 40.18 -5.70 -19.96
C VAL A 279 38.68 -5.39 -20.28
N PRO A 280 38.16 -5.66 -21.50
CA PRO A 280 38.06 -4.63 -22.55
C PRO A 280 36.63 -4.39 -23.05
N LYS A 281 36.43 -3.22 -23.66
CA LYS A 281 35.19 -2.80 -24.33
C LYS A 281 34.88 -3.67 -25.56
N LYS A 282 33.87 -4.53 -25.49
CA LYS A 282 33.19 -5.10 -26.66
C LYS A 282 32.28 -4.03 -27.29
N LYS A 283 32.64 -3.62 -28.51
CA LYS A 283 31.85 -2.75 -29.40
C LYS A 283 30.51 -3.42 -29.73
N MET A 284 29.40 -2.92 -29.19
CA MET A 284 28.07 -3.15 -29.79
C MET A 284 27.81 -2.08 -30.85
N LYS A 285 27.56 -2.55 -32.06
CA LYS A 285 27.22 -1.75 -33.25
C LYS A 285 25.81 -1.16 -33.08
N SER A 286 25.70 0.15 -33.17
CA SER A 286 24.43 0.87 -33.25
C SER A 286 23.72 0.57 -34.58
N PRO A 287 22.38 0.36 -34.61
CA PRO A 287 21.63 0.27 -35.85
C PRO A 287 21.48 1.63 -36.53
N LYS A 288 21.72 1.64 -37.85
CA LYS A 288 21.54 2.77 -38.77
C LYS A 288 20.15 3.41 -38.64
N LYS A 289 20.13 4.71 -38.33
CA LYS A 289 18.98 5.60 -38.60
C LYS A 289 18.80 5.72 -40.12
N ARG A 290 17.71 5.17 -40.65
CA ARG A 290 17.29 5.34 -42.05
C ARG A 290 16.60 6.70 -42.18
N ARG A 291 17.30 7.64 -42.81
CA ARG A 291 16.85 8.97 -43.18
C ARG A 291 16.05 8.84 -44.48
N MET A 292 14.74 9.08 -44.46
CA MET A 292 13.95 9.30 -45.68
C MET A 292 13.72 10.80 -45.81
N SER A 293 14.30 11.38 -46.84
CA SER A 293 14.17 12.78 -47.20
C SER A 293 12.83 13.05 -47.90
N LYS A 294 12.31 14.22 -47.59
CA LYS A 294 11.22 14.95 -48.25
C LYS A 294 11.28 14.90 -49.78
N GLN A 295 10.11 14.83 -50.41
CA GLN A 295 9.84 15.59 -51.62
C GLN A 295 8.45 16.23 -51.53
N SER A 296 8.48 17.56 -51.54
CA SER A 296 7.41 18.52 -51.74
C SER A 296 6.88 18.48 -53.18
N LYS A 297 5.59 18.76 -53.41
CA LYS A 297 5.10 19.98 -54.10
C LYS A 297 3.64 19.86 -54.56
N LEU A 298 2.92 20.96 -54.30
CA LEU A 298 1.96 21.66 -55.17
C LEU A 298 0.70 20.91 -55.63
N SER A 299 -0.47 21.41 -55.19
CA SER A 299 -1.46 22.02 -56.09
C SER A 299 -2.75 22.36 -55.31
N SER A 300 -2.99 23.65 -55.10
CA SER A 300 -4.33 24.26 -55.15
C SER A 300 -4.33 25.09 -56.43
N PRO A 301 -5.45 25.20 -57.18
CA PRO A 301 -6.64 25.99 -56.81
C PRO A 301 -7.95 25.23 -57.17
N GLU A 302 -9.15 25.64 -56.79
CA GLU A 302 -9.92 26.72 -57.43
C GLU A 302 -11.07 27.20 -56.53
N LYS A 303 -11.24 28.53 -56.51
CA LYS A 303 -12.49 29.20 -56.21
C LYS A 303 -13.41 29.06 -57.41
N VAL A 304 -14.68 28.75 -57.18
CA VAL A 304 -15.78 29.20 -58.04
C VAL A 304 -16.77 29.94 -57.15
N VAL A 305 -16.98 31.20 -57.49
CA VAL A 305 -18.09 32.06 -57.08
C VAL A 305 -18.97 32.19 -58.32
N SER A 306 -20.28 31.95 -58.20
CA SER A 306 -21.37 32.82 -58.70
C SER A 306 -22.69 32.07 -58.86
N GLU A 307 -23.74 32.63 -58.24
CA GLU A 307 -25.16 32.75 -58.68
C GLU A 307 -25.94 31.45 -58.99
N VAL A 308 -27.08 31.15 -58.36
CA VAL A 308 -28.33 31.92 -58.14
C VAL A 308 -28.99 31.52 -56.81
#